data_AF-A0A1I8EHT7-F1
#
_entry.id   AF-A0A1I8EHT7-F1
#
_cell.length_a   1.000
_cell.length_b   1.000
_cell.length_c   1.000
_cell.angle_alpha   90.00
_cell.angle_beta   90.00
_cell.angle_gamma   90.00
#
_symmetry.space_group_name_H-M   'P 1'
#
loop_
_entity.id
_entity.type
_entity.pdbx_description
1 polymer ?
#
loop_
_entity_poly.entity_id
_entity_poly.type
_entity_poly.pdbx_seq_one_letter_code
_entity_poly.pdbx_strand_id
1 'polypeptide(L)'
;MGNEERTSFSELRIENNTKHQGIISIQRQELNAEQMTNEQFYECCLYQQVPDSCLEKCSYATYTKNTLQAMKMYCATGGLDHTECCMRNDVATTFAGRKCLTFCDQRPGNVTKPDLSYLPCYERFENIKSCFMEDIGIKNRPTTVDVGLARTFET
;
A
#
# COMPACT_ATOMS: atom_id res chain seq x y z
N MET A 1 18.79 21.36 -57.35
CA MET A 1 19.21 22.04 -56.11
C MET A 1 18.23 23.17 -55.87
N GLY A 2 17.65 23.25 -54.66
CA GLY A 2 16.73 24.32 -54.26
C GLY A 2 15.41 23.77 -53.72
N ASN A 3 15.34 23.62 -52.39
CA ASN A 3 14.18 23.17 -51.63
C ASN A 3 13.17 24.31 -51.45
N GLU A 4 11.88 23.99 -51.61
CA GLU A 4 10.78 24.77 -51.04
C GLU A 4 10.45 24.30 -49.61
N GLU A 5 10.00 25.30 -48.86
CA GLU A 5 9.73 25.39 -47.42
C GLU A 5 8.89 24.25 -46.82
N ARG A 6 9.29 23.79 -45.62
CA ARG A 6 8.42 23.07 -44.70
C ARG A 6 8.44 23.79 -43.36
N THR A 7 7.40 24.59 -43.16
CA THR A 7 7.13 25.35 -41.94
C THR A 7 6.92 24.43 -40.74
N SER A 8 7.53 24.85 -39.63
CA SER A 8 7.28 24.59 -38.20
C SER A 8 6.69 23.24 -37.78
N PHE A 9 7.55 22.35 -37.27
CA PHE A 9 7.19 21.13 -36.52
C PHE A 9 7.72 21.15 -35.07
N SER A 10 8.28 22.28 -34.62
CA SER A 10 8.99 22.39 -33.34
C SER A 10 8.11 22.73 -32.14
N GLU A 11 6.90 23.27 -32.34
CA GLU A 11 6.04 23.73 -31.23
C GLU A 11 5.04 22.68 -30.71
N LEU A 12 4.77 21.59 -31.44
CA LEU A 12 3.85 20.52 -30.99
C LEU A 12 4.53 19.39 -30.19
N ARG A 13 5.84 19.47 -29.96
CA ARG A 13 6.64 18.39 -29.33
C ARG A 13 6.95 18.63 -27.84
N ILE A 14 6.68 19.82 -27.32
CA ILE A 14 7.09 20.20 -25.95
C ILE A 14 6.01 19.84 -24.91
N GLU A 15 4.73 19.91 -25.24
CA GLU A 15 3.64 19.64 -24.28
C GLU A 15 3.39 18.13 -24.01
N ASN A 16 3.77 17.26 -24.94
CA ASN A 16 3.59 15.80 -24.80
C ASN A 16 4.76 15.11 -24.07
N ASN A 17 5.92 15.77 -23.96
CA ASN A 17 7.11 15.18 -23.34
C ASN A 17 7.06 15.31 -21.81
N THR A 18 6.59 16.44 -21.28
CA THR A 18 6.44 16.67 -19.83
C THR A 18 5.37 15.80 -19.18
N LYS A 19 4.23 15.56 -19.85
CA LYS A 19 3.21 14.61 -19.36
C LYS A 19 3.72 13.17 -19.32
N HIS A 20 4.42 12.73 -20.36
CA HIS A 20 4.97 11.38 -20.43
C HIS A 20 6.10 11.15 -19.40
N GLN A 21 7.00 12.13 -19.24
CA GLN A 21 8.05 12.09 -18.22
C GLN A 21 7.48 12.11 -16.79
N GLY A 22 6.40 12.87 -16.56
CA GLY A 22 5.68 12.89 -15.27
C GLY A 22 4.99 11.56 -14.95
N ILE A 23 4.42 10.86 -15.93
CA ILE A 23 3.83 9.53 -15.72
C ILE A 23 4.90 8.48 -15.41
N ILE A 24 6.04 8.51 -16.11
CA ILE A 24 7.16 7.57 -15.87
C ILE A 24 7.75 7.74 -14.46
N SER A 25 7.87 8.98 -13.96
CA SER A 25 8.39 9.23 -12.61
C SER A 25 7.42 8.79 -11.51
N ILE A 26 6.12 9.04 -11.69
CA ILE A 26 5.06 8.58 -10.77
C ILE A 26 5.04 7.05 -10.72
N GLN A 27 5.02 6.38 -11.89
CA GLN A 27 4.99 4.93 -11.96
C GLN A 27 6.25 4.29 -11.35
N ARG A 28 7.42 4.91 -11.49
CA ARG A 28 8.65 4.47 -10.82
C ARG A 28 8.57 4.67 -9.30
N GLN A 29 7.99 5.76 -8.83
CA GLN A 29 7.79 6.02 -7.40
C GLN A 29 6.80 5.02 -6.77
N GLU A 30 5.72 4.67 -7.48
CA GLU A 30 4.74 3.66 -7.05
C GLU A 30 5.37 2.27 -6.98
N LEU A 31 6.12 1.87 -8.01
CA LEU A 31 6.87 0.60 -8.01
C LEU A 31 7.88 0.53 -6.86
N ASN A 32 8.60 1.63 -6.60
CA ASN A 32 9.53 1.70 -5.48
C ASN A 32 8.81 1.59 -4.13
N ALA A 33 7.65 2.23 -3.97
CA ALA A 33 6.87 2.17 -2.74
C ALA A 33 6.35 0.75 -2.46
N GLU A 34 5.83 0.06 -3.50
CA GLU A 34 5.37 -1.33 -3.38
C GLU A 34 6.53 -2.30 -3.07
N GLN A 35 7.70 -2.10 -3.68
CA GLN A 35 8.88 -2.89 -3.35
C GLN A 35 9.30 -2.69 -1.89
N MET A 36 9.29 -1.44 -1.41
CA MET A 36 9.62 -1.14 -0.01
C MET A 36 8.59 -1.71 0.98
N THR A 37 7.29 -1.70 0.63
CA THR A 37 6.25 -2.25 1.51
C THR A 37 6.38 -3.77 1.64
N ASN A 38 6.67 -4.45 0.53
CA ASN A 38 6.91 -5.90 0.52
C ASN A 38 8.19 -6.27 1.27
N GLU A 39 9.26 -5.48 1.12
CA GLU A 39 10.52 -5.70 1.85
C GLU A 39 10.31 -5.61 3.37
N GLN A 40 9.60 -4.58 3.84
CA GLN A 40 9.31 -4.41 5.27
C GLN A 40 8.45 -5.56 5.83
N PHE A 41 7.50 -6.07 5.05
CA PHE A 41 6.72 -7.24 5.43
C PHE A 41 7.62 -8.49 5.52
N TYR A 42 8.44 -8.74 4.51
CA TYR A 42 9.36 -9.86 4.46
C TYR A 42 10.36 -9.87 5.62
N GLU A 43 10.98 -8.73 5.92
CA GLU A 43 11.90 -8.56 7.04
C GLU A 43 11.24 -8.84 8.40
N CYS A 44 9.98 -8.41 8.60
CA CYS A 44 9.24 -8.77 9.81
C CYS A 44 9.05 -10.28 9.93
N CYS A 45 8.74 -10.97 8.82
CA CYS A 45 8.59 -12.42 8.82
C CYS A 45 9.88 -13.15 9.20
N LEU A 46 11.02 -12.71 8.68
CA LEU A 46 12.34 -13.24 9.06
C LEU A 46 12.58 -13.06 10.56
N TYR A 47 12.31 -11.87 11.08
CA TYR A 47 12.47 -11.58 12.50
C TYR A 47 11.56 -12.42 13.40
N GLN A 48 10.32 -12.67 12.96
CA GLN A 48 9.37 -13.54 13.65
C GLN A 48 9.70 -15.04 13.51
N GLN A 49 10.73 -15.40 12.75
CA GLN A 49 11.16 -16.79 12.51
C GLN A 49 10.02 -17.69 12.03
N VAL A 50 9.20 -17.18 11.10
CA VAL A 50 8.16 -17.99 10.47
C VAL A 50 8.81 -19.09 9.61
N PRO A 51 8.18 -20.26 9.43
CA PRO A 51 8.72 -21.33 8.59
C PRO A 51 8.99 -20.87 7.15
N ASP A 52 9.93 -21.50 6.43
CA ASP A 52 10.26 -21.11 5.05
C ASP A 52 9.06 -21.18 4.09
N SER A 53 8.17 -22.16 4.28
CA SER A 53 6.92 -22.29 3.51
C SER A 53 5.94 -21.13 3.73
N CYS A 54 6.13 -20.39 4.82
CA CYS A 54 5.43 -19.17 5.15
C CYS A 54 6.12 -17.94 4.53
N LEU A 55 7.45 -17.91 4.41
CA LEU A 55 8.18 -16.75 3.85
C LEU A 55 7.74 -16.38 2.42
N GLU A 56 7.39 -17.37 1.58
CA GLU A 56 6.85 -17.13 0.23
C GLU A 56 5.53 -16.32 0.22
N LYS A 57 4.86 -16.22 1.37
CA LYS A 57 3.59 -15.51 1.56
C LYS A 57 3.78 -14.11 2.16
N CYS A 58 5.01 -13.72 2.52
CA CYS A 58 5.34 -12.45 3.15
C CYS A 58 5.53 -11.31 2.13
N SER A 59 4.55 -11.17 1.24
CA SER A 59 4.43 -10.02 0.33
C SER A 59 2.95 -9.71 0.13
N TYR A 60 2.58 -8.46 -0.11
CA TYR A 60 1.20 -8.11 -0.43
C TYR A 60 0.74 -8.73 -1.76
N ALA A 61 1.65 -9.12 -2.66
CA ALA A 61 1.27 -9.83 -3.89
C ALA A 61 0.80 -11.27 -3.61
N THR A 62 1.44 -11.97 -2.67
CA THR A 62 1.16 -13.40 -2.36
C THR A 62 0.31 -13.60 -1.10
N TYR A 63 0.10 -12.53 -0.32
CA TYR A 63 -0.79 -12.49 0.82
C TYR A 63 -2.25 -12.45 0.37
N THR A 64 -2.91 -13.60 0.48
CA THR A 64 -4.30 -13.84 0.06
C THR A 64 -5.17 -14.27 1.23
N LYS A 65 -6.51 -14.24 1.04
CA LYS A 65 -7.50 -14.72 2.02
C LYS A 65 -7.16 -16.09 2.61
N ASN A 66 -6.65 -17.02 1.79
CA ASN A 66 -6.29 -18.38 2.23
C ASN A 66 -5.03 -18.38 3.12
N THR A 67 -4.17 -17.37 3.01
CA THR A 67 -2.99 -17.21 3.87
C THR A 67 -3.33 -16.65 5.25
N LEU A 68 -4.49 -16.00 5.41
CA LEU A 68 -4.97 -15.45 6.69
C LEU A 68 -5.17 -16.54 7.76
N GLN A 69 -5.52 -17.75 7.34
CA GLN A 69 -5.72 -18.88 8.26
C GLN A 69 -4.40 -19.46 8.78
N ALA A 70 -3.28 -19.16 8.13
CA ALA A 70 -1.99 -19.80 8.40
C ALA A 70 -0.92 -18.84 8.97
N MET A 71 -1.11 -17.52 8.85
CA MET A 71 -0.10 -16.54 9.25
C MET A 71 -0.56 -15.58 10.34
N LYS A 72 0.38 -15.21 11.22
CA LYS A 72 0.21 -14.06 12.11
C LYS A 72 0.10 -12.80 11.26
N MET A 73 -1.09 -12.19 11.22
CA MET A 73 -1.37 -10.94 10.50
C MET A 73 -0.48 -9.76 10.96
N TYR A 74 0.17 -9.86 12.13
CA TYR A 74 1.05 -8.84 12.71
C TYR A 74 2.06 -8.24 11.73
N CYS A 75 2.76 -9.06 10.94
CA CYS A 75 3.77 -8.53 10.01
C CYS A 75 3.14 -7.83 8.81
N ALA A 76 1.97 -8.30 8.35
CA ALA A 76 1.22 -7.66 7.28
C ALA A 76 0.64 -6.30 7.71
N THR A 77 0.58 -5.98 9.00
CA THR A 77 -0.01 -4.74 9.54
C THR A 77 0.97 -3.80 10.20
N GLY A 78 2.24 -4.22 10.31
CA GLY A 78 3.25 -3.52 11.09
C GLY A 78 2.91 -3.41 12.58
N GLY A 79 1.99 -4.23 13.10
CA GLY A 79 1.57 -4.19 14.50
C GLY A 79 0.75 -2.98 14.92
N LEU A 80 0.04 -2.33 13.98
CA LEU A 80 -0.74 -1.13 14.24
C LEU A 80 -2.27 -1.37 14.24
N ASP A 81 -3.00 -0.33 14.63
CA ASP A 81 -4.46 -0.29 14.61
C ASP A 81 -4.97 0.41 13.35
N HIS A 82 -5.61 -0.35 12.47
CA HIS A 82 -6.19 0.12 11.21
C HIS A 82 -7.71 0.26 11.26
N THR A 83 -8.31 0.22 12.45
CA THR A 83 -9.78 0.18 12.62
C THR A 83 -10.49 1.33 11.89
N GLU A 84 -9.93 2.54 11.92
CA GLU A 84 -10.51 3.69 11.22
C GLU A 84 -10.50 3.51 9.70
N CYS A 85 -9.38 3.06 9.13
CA CYS A 85 -9.32 2.75 7.70
C CYS A 85 -10.31 1.64 7.33
N CYS A 86 -10.34 0.56 8.10
CA CYS A 86 -11.24 -0.56 7.87
C CYS A 86 -12.72 -0.19 7.96
N MET A 87 -13.09 0.69 8.89
CA MET A 87 -14.45 1.20 8.98
C MET A 87 -14.86 1.97 7.72
N ARG A 88 -13.96 2.81 7.18
CA ARG A 88 -14.20 3.57 5.94
C ARG A 88 -14.19 2.69 4.69
N ASN A 89 -13.50 1.55 4.73
CA ASN A 89 -13.37 0.58 3.63
C ASN A 89 -14.34 -0.61 3.77
N ASP A 90 -15.53 -0.39 4.32
CA ASP A 90 -16.64 -1.36 4.37
C ASP A 90 -16.36 -2.69 5.07
N VAL A 91 -15.30 -2.81 5.87
CA VAL A 91 -14.96 -4.07 6.56
C VAL A 91 -16.06 -4.50 7.53
N ALA A 92 -16.75 -3.53 8.14
CA ALA A 92 -17.82 -3.77 9.10
C ALA A 92 -19.21 -4.00 8.47
N THR A 93 -19.32 -4.07 7.13
CA THR A 93 -20.62 -4.20 6.43
C THR A 93 -21.05 -5.63 6.17
N THR A 94 -20.23 -6.61 6.55
CA THR A 94 -20.58 -8.04 6.45
C THR A 94 -21.64 -8.42 7.49
N PHE A 95 -22.17 -9.64 7.39
CA PHE A 95 -23.07 -10.18 8.41
C PHE A 95 -22.45 -10.26 9.81
N ALA A 96 -21.12 -10.38 9.91
CA ALA A 96 -20.40 -10.36 11.18
C ALA A 96 -20.23 -8.94 11.76
N GLY A 97 -20.54 -7.90 10.98
CA GLY A 97 -20.56 -6.51 11.42
C GLY A 97 -19.21 -6.04 11.94
N ARG A 98 -19.25 -5.29 13.06
CA ARG A 98 -18.04 -4.75 13.71
C ARG A 98 -17.06 -5.80 14.24
N LYS A 99 -17.43 -7.09 14.32
CA LYS A 99 -16.47 -8.15 14.66
C LYS A 99 -15.30 -8.21 13.67
N CYS A 100 -15.53 -7.83 12.41
CA CYS A 100 -14.47 -7.84 11.41
C CYS A 100 -13.35 -6.82 11.66
N LEU A 101 -13.64 -5.77 12.44
CA LEU A 101 -12.64 -4.77 12.81
C LEU A 101 -11.56 -5.33 13.73
N THR A 102 -11.81 -6.47 14.39
CA THR A 102 -10.80 -7.18 15.16
C THR A 102 -9.63 -7.67 14.31
N PHE A 103 -9.81 -7.86 13.00
CA PHE A 103 -8.70 -8.17 12.09
C PHE A 103 -7.87 -6.94 11.71
N CYS A 104 -8.37 -5.73 11.99
CA CYS A 104 -7.73 -4.47 11.64
C CYS A 104 -6.82 -3.94 12.76
N ASP A 105 -7.12 -4.28 14.01
CA ASP A 105 -6.23 -4.00 15.13
C ASP A 105 -5.28 -5.16 15.37
N GLN A 106 -4.02 -4.96 15.01
CA GLN A 106 -2.97 -5.97 15.16
C GLN A 106 -1.90 -5.54 16.17
N ARG A 107 -2.22 -4.62 17.07
CA ARG A 107 -1.32 -4.27 18.18
C ARG A 107 -1.02 -5.51 19.03
N PRO A 108 0.23 -5.66 19.52
CA PRO A 108 0.59 -6.74 20.42
C PRO A 108 -0.37 -6.81 21.62
N GLY A 109 -0.79 -8.02 21.99
CA GLY A 109 -1.68 -8.26 23.13
C GLY A 109 -3.17 -8.33 22.77
N ASN A 110 -3.59 -7.88 21.58
CA ASN A 110 -4.97 -8.05 21.11
C ASN A 110 -5.15 -9.41 20.40
N VAL A 111 -4.98 -10.50 21.14
CA VAL A 111 -5.10 -11.86 20.59
C VAL A 111 -6.56 -12.29 20.55
N THR A 112 -7.17 -12.22 19.37
CA THR A 112 -8.48 -12.81 19.14
C THR A 112 -8.33 -14.22 18.59
N LYS A 113 -9.14 -15.15 19.09
CA LYS A 113 -9.30 -16.50 18.52
C LYS A 113 -10.59 -16.51 17.69
N PRO A 114 -10.52 -16.33 16.37
CA PRO A 114 -11.72 -16.25 15.54
C PRO A 114 -12.43 -17.61 15.52
N ASP A 115 -13.72 -17.62 15.81
CA ASP A 115 -14.60 -18.77 15.60
C ASP A 115 -15.31 -18.66 14.23
N LEU A 116 -16.24 -19.59 13.95
CA LEU A 116 -17.00 -19.60 12.70
C LEU A 116 -17.85 -18.33 12.48
N SER A 117 -18.15 -17.56 13.52
CA SER A 117 -18.90 -16.29 13.38
C SER A 117 -18.09 -15.20 12.66
N TYR A 118 -16.79 -15.39 12.47
CA TYR A 118 -15.91 -14.49 11.71
C TYR A 118 -15.79 -14.85 10.23
N LEU A 119 -16.38 -15.97 9.77
CA LEU A 119 -16.33 -16.37 8.36
C LEU A 119 -16.74 -15.27 7.36
N PRO A 120 -17.80 -14.47 7.61
CA PRO A 120 -18.16 -13.36 6.72
C PRO A 120 -17.06 -12.30 6.58
N CYS A 121 -16.20 -12.11 7.59
CA CYS A 121 -15.15 -11.10 7.54
C CYS A 121 -14.10 -11.39 6.48
N TYR A 122 -13.88 -12.66 6.13
CA TYR A 122 -12.94 -13.02 5.08
C TYR A 122 -13.42 -12.60 3.68
N GLU A 123 -14.68 -12.18 3.50
CA GLU A 123 -15.16 -11.57 2.25
C GLU A 123 -14.58 -10.16 2.05
N ARG A 124 -14.18 -9.50 3.15
CA ARG A 124 -13.57 -8.17 3.16
C ARG A 124 -12.05 -8.22 3.21
N PHE A 125 -11.45 -9.37 2.89
CA PHE A 125 -10.00 -9.54 2.95
C PHE A 125 -9.25 -8.48 2.15
N GLU A 126 -9.63 -8.23 0.90
CA GLU A 126 -8.96 -7.23 0.06
C GLU A 126 -9.13 -5.80 0.61
N ASN A 127 -10.28 -5.48 1.21
CA ASN A 127 -10.49 -4.20 1.89
C ASN A 127 -9.61 -4.03 3.14
N ILE A 128 -9.42 -5.12 3.90
CA ILE A 128 -8.52 -5.12 5.06
C ILE A 128 -7.07 -4.96 4.60
N LYS A 129 -6.68 -5.70 3.57
CA LYS A 129 -5.34 -5.69 2.99
C LYS A 129 -4.98 -4.31 2.41
N SER A 130 -5.90 -3.63 1.72
CA SER A 130 -5.64 -2.31 1.16
C SER A 130 -5.27 -1.29 2.24
N CYS A 131 -5.95 -1.32 3.39
CA CYS A 131 -5.62 -0.47 4.53
C CYS A 131 -4.19 -0.68 5.04
N PHE A 132 -3.73 -1.93 5.06
CA PHE A 132 -2.36 -2.22 5.48
C PHE A 132 -1.33 -1.69 4.49
N MET A 133 -1.61 -1.85 3.19
CA MET A 133 -0.74 -1.33 2.13
C MET A 133 -0.66 0.20 2.14
N GLU A 134 -1.79 0.89 2.36
CA GLU A 134 -1.86 2.35 2.39
C GLU A 134 -0.99 2.95 3.50
N ASP A 135 -1.08 2.43 4.72
CA ASP A 135 -0.30 2.95 5.86
C ASP A 135 1.21 2.80 5.64
N ILE A 136 1.65 1.65 5.11
CA ILE A 136 3.06 1.44 4.79
C ILE A 136 3.50 2.33 3.61
N GLY A 137 2.65 2.49 2.59
CA GLY A 137 2.89 3.40 1.48
C GLY A 137 3.04 4.86 1.94
N ILE A 138 2.21 5.31 2.88
CA ILE A 138 2.30 6.65 3.49
C ILE A 138 3.62 6.81 4.24
N LYS A 139 4.03 5.83 5.04
CA LYS A 139 5.32 5.86 5.78
C LYS A 139 6.53 5.89 4.85
N ASN A 140 6.44 5.21 3.71
CA ASN A 140 7.54 5.13 2.73
C ASN A 140 7.50 6.28 1.72
N ARG A 141 6.47 7.14 1.74
CA ARG A 141 6.39 8.31 0.87
C ARG A 141 7.48 9.31 1.28
N PRO A 142 8.36 9.75 0.36
CA PRO A 142 9.32 10.81 0.67
C PRO A 142 8.58 12.08 1.08
N THR A 143 8.93 12.65 2.23
CA THR A 143 8.32 13.87 2.79
C THR A 143 8.62 15.15 1.99
N THR A 144 9.01 15.04 0.72
CA THR A 144 9.52 16.16 -0.08
C THR A 144 8.77 16.29 -1.40
N VAL A 145 7.58 16.89 -1.35
CA VAL A 145 7.12 17.80 -2.40
C VAL A 145 6.47 19.00 -1.71
N ASP A 146 7.28 19.76 -0.97
CA ASP A 146 6.92 21.11 -0.54
C ASP A 146 7.90 22.10 -1.18
N VAL A 147 7.73 22.32 -2.49
CA VAL A 147 8.48 23.34 -3.26
C VAL A 147 7.83 24.73 -3.07
N GLY A 148 6.93 24.88 -2.09
CA GLY A 148 6.04 26.04 -1.99
C GLY A 148 6.27 27.02 -0.83
N LEU A 149 7.07 26.70 0.20
CA LEU A 149 7.13 27.52 1.41
C LEU A 149 8.55 27.81 1.93
N ALA A 150 9.45 28.21 1.02
CA ALA A 150 10.76 28.74 1.40
C ALA A 150 11.17 29.92 0.52
N ARG A 151 10.29 30.88 0.28
CA ARG A 151 10.67 32.23 -0.17
C ARG A 151 9.70 33.26 0.39
N THR A 152 10.18 33.97 1.42
CA THR A 152 9.99 35.40 1.77
C THR A 152 9.81 35.61 3.26
N PHE A 153 10.86 35.31 4.04
CA PHE A 153 11.21 36.04 5.26
C PHE A 153 12.73 36.10 5.32
N GLU A 154 13.30 36.96 4.48
CA GLU A 154 14.57 37.60 4.80
C GLU A 154 14.30 39.11 4.73
N THR A 155 14.65 39.75 5.85
CA THR A 155 14.55 41.16 6.27
C THR A 155 14.58 42.24 5.21
#